data_AF-A0A7C9L138-F1
#
_entry.id   AF-A0A7C9L138-F1
#
_cell.length_a   1.000
_cell.length_b   1.000
_cell.length_c   1.000
_cell.angle_alpha   90.00
_cell.angle_beta   90.00
_cell.angle_gamma   90.00
#
_symmetry.space_group_name_H-M   'P 1'
#
loop_
_entity.id
_entity.type
_entity.pdbx_description
1 polymer ?
#
loop_
_entity_poly.entity_id
_entity_poly.type
_entity_poly.pdbx_seq_one_letter_code
_entity_poly.pdbx_strand_id
1 'polypeptide(L)'
;MLVDQFDRLSRYSLDPDNQKMYAARKEQWEQQLSDSQEYRPIIRDDSKTIEVRPDTKVDVKKINTYQEDIYVSDNVDIKPRTLHEIYTNTVKALKKWDISKDRMPEIRILSKDELKAYGKYDAVNNVVYYIPEIANKDIVGQKGVTEYHEMWHMKQAEKFRSKGWNITKENYSEYIRELNKECKKTIDALGINEYNVGKISDYAKKMYFANRYDEVEAEYMTLIKRKG
;
A
#
# COMPACT_ATOMS: atom_id res chain seq x y z
N MET A 1 -1.61 -17.74 -9.47
CA MET A 1 -0.62 -16.86 -8.81
C MET A 1 0.27 -16.22 -9.89
N LEU A 2 0.98 -15.11 -9.62
CA LEU A 2 1.82 -14.45 -10.65
C LEU A 2 3.14 -15.18 -10.97
N VAL A 3 3.60 -16.04 -10.07
CA VAL A 3 4.57 -17.11 -10.40
C VAL A 3 3.99 -17.98 -11.51
N ASP A 4 2.76 -18.46 -11.37
CA ASP A 4 2.07 -19.24 -12.42
C ASP A 4 1.74 -18.42 -13.68
N GLN A 5 1.53 -17.11 -13.56
CA GLN A 5 1.23 -16.25 -14.71
C GLN A 5 2.47 -16.00 -15.54
N PHE A 6 3.61 -15.65 -14.93
CA PHE A 6 4.87 -15.56 -15.66
C PHE A 6 5.36 -16.93 -16.13
N ASP A 7 5.08 -18.01 -15.39
CA ASP A 7 5.36 -19.39 -15.82
C ASP A 7 4.50 -19.79 -17.03
N ARG A 8 3.23 -19.38 -17.09
CA ARG A 8 2.39 -19.57 -18.29
C ARG A 8 2.88 -18.69 -19.44
N LEU A 9 3.15 -17.41 -19.21
CA LEU A 9 3.60 -16.49 -20.27
C LEU A 9 4.97 -16.88 -20.82
N SER A 10 5.88 -17.40 -20.00
CA SER A 10 7.16 -17.94 -20.47
C SER A 10 6.99 -19.25 -21.24
N ARG A 11 6.07 -20.14 -20.84
CA ARG A 11 5.83 -21.41 -21.53
C ARG A 11 5.07 -21.27 -22.86
N TYR A 12 4.18 -20.31 -22.97
CA TYR A 12 3.25 -20.19 -24.12
C TYR A 12 3.55 -19.03 -25.07
N SER A 13 4.59 -18.20 -24.82
CA SER A 13 4.98 -17.17 -25.78
C SER A 13 5.62 -17.81 -27.01
N LEU A 14 5.23 -17.37 -28.21
CA LEU A 14 5.78 -17.85 -29.49
C LEU A 14 7.12 -17.17 -29.84
N ASP A 15 7.49 -16.13 -29.10
CA ASP A 15 8.70 -15.33 -29.28
C ASP A 15 9.74 -15.71 -28.21
N PRO A 16 10.92 -16.24 -28.60
CA PRO A 16 11.99 -16.65 -27.69
C PRO A 16 12.51 -15.53 -26.77
N ASP A 17 12.49 -14.28 -27.22
CA ASP A 17 12.99 -13.14 -26.43
C ASP A 17 11.96 -12.75 -25.36
N ASN A 18 10.68 -12.85 -25.69
CA ASN A 18 9.60 -12.69 -24.72
C ASN A 18 9.61 -13.80 -23.66
N GLN A 19 9.87 -15.05 -24.05
CA GLN A 19 10.02 -16.15 -23.08
C GLN A 19 11.13 -15.87 -22.06
N LYS A 20 12.30 -15.43 -22.52
CA LYS A 20 13.44 -15.07 -21.67
C LYS A 20 13.12 -13.88 -20.75
N MET A 21 12.47 -12.85 -21.27
CA MET A 21 12.07 -11.69 -20.48
C MET A 21 11.07 -12.06 -19.36
N TYR A 22 10.06 -12.89 -19.65
CA TYR A 22 9.10 -13.32 -18.64
C TYR A 22 9.71 -14.27 -17.60
N ALA A 23 10.63 -15.15 -18.01
CA ALA A 23 11.38 -16.01 -17.10
C ALA A 23 12.31 -15.21 -16.19
N ALA A 24 13.07 -14.25 -16.73
CA ALA A 24 13.93 -13.36 -15.95
C ALA A 24 13.12 -12.50 -14.97
N ARG A 25 11.95 -12.00 -15.39
CA ARG A 25 11.02 -11.31 -14.49
C ARG A 25 10.54 -12.25 -13.38
N LYS A 26 10.09 -13.47 -13.68
CA LYS A 26 9.67 -14.44 -12.66
C LYS A 26 10.77 -14.69 -11.62
N GLU A 27 11.97 -15.01 -12.07
CA GLU A 27 13.12 -15.34 -11.22
C GLU A 27 13.57 -14.15 -10.37
N GLN A 28 13.64 -12.96 -10.95
CA GLN A 28 13.95 -11.72 -10.21
C GLN A 28 12.90 -11.40 -9.14
N TRP A 29 11.63 -11.67 -9.43
CA TRP A 29 10.53 -11.47 -8.48
C TRP A 29 10.56 -12.50 -7.34
N GLU A 30 10.86 -13.76 -7.66
CA GLU A 30 11.08 -14.80 -6.64
C GLU A 30 12.28 -14.45 -5.76
N GLN A 31 13.37 -13.92 -6.33
CA GLN A 31 14.52 -13.41 -5.59
C GLN A 31 14.18 -12.19 -4.73
N GLN A 32 13.43 -11.21 -5.26
CA GLN A 32 12.97 -10.03 -4.52
C GLN A 32 12.03 -10.36 -3.35
N LEU A 33 11.40 -11.53 -3.35
CA LEU A 33 10.52 -11.99 -2.27
C LEU A 33 11.17 -13.06 -1.39
N SER A 34 12.40 -13.48 -1.70
CA SER A 34 13.13 -14.52 -0.96
C SER A 34 13.75 -13.92 0.30
N ASP A 35 13.47 -14.52 1.45
CA ASP A 35 14.03 -14.11 2.75
C ASP A 35 15.52 -14.50 2.91
N SER A 36 16.12 -15.16 1.92
CA SER A 36 17.46 -15.77 2.00
C SER A 36 18.57 -14.97 1.29
N GLN A 37 18.28 -13.79 0.76
CA GLN A 37 19.27 -12.95 0.08
C GLN A 37 19.85 -11.89 1.04
N GLU A 38 21.15 -11.62 0.96
CA GLU A 38 21.76 -10.46 1.62
C GLU A 38 20.97 -9.19 1.22
N TYR A 39 20.49 -8.44 2.22
CA TYR A 39 19.64 -7.27 1.97
C TYR A 39 20.33 -6.28 1.03
N ARG A 40 19.62 -5.84 -0.02
CA ARG A 40 20.19 -4.96 -1.05
C ARG A 40 20.65 -3.63 -0.45
N PRO A 41 21.83 -3.12 -0.82
CA PRO A 41 22.25 -1.79 -0.38
C PRO A 41 21.24 -0.73 -0.82
N ILE A 42 21.15 0.37 -0.07
CA ILE A 42 20.31 1.51 -0.42
C ILE A 42 21.19 2.46 -1.24
N ILE A 43 20.93 2.54 -2.54
CA ILE A 43 21.58 3.47 -3.46
C ILE A 43 20.58 4.57 -3.78
N ARG A 44 20.86 5.78 -3.32
CA ARG A 44 20.04 6.98 -3.51
C ARG A 44 20.53 7.75 -4.74
N ASP A 45 19.61 8.18 -5.58
CA ASP A 45 19.90 8.94 -6.80
C ASP A 45 19.00 10.18 -6.89
N ASP A 46 18.39 10.44 -8.06
CA ASP A 46 17.46 11.54 -8.35
C ASP A 46 16.65 12.02 -7.14
N SER A 47 16.84 13.29 -6.81
CA SER A 47 16.10 14.00 -5.79
C SER A 47 14.90 14.72 -6.38
N LYS A 48 13.75 14.63 -5.72
CA LYS A 48 12.60 15.50 -6.02
C LYS A 48 12.01 16.07 -4.73
N THR A 49 11.55 17.32 -4.79
CA THR A 49 10.75 17.93 -3.71
C THR A 49 9.30 17.55 -3.91
N ILE A 50 8.68 16.98 -2.88
CA ILE A 50 7.27 16.59 -2.87
C ILE A 50 6.49 17.43 -1.86
N GLU A 51 5.24 17.71 -2.16
CA GLU A 51 4.30 18.31 -1.21
C GLU A 51 3.52 17.18 -0.53
N VAL A 52 3.81 16.94 0.75
CA VAL A 52 3.14 15.89 1.56
C VAL A 52 1.83 16.42 2.15
N ARG A 53 1.82 17.74 2.46
CA ARG A 53 0.71 18.54 2.97
C ARG A 53 0.85 19.97 2.41
N PRO A 54 -0.21 20.80 2.39
CA PRO A 54 -0.16 22.17 1.85
C PRO A 54 1.05 23.00 2.31
N ASP A 55 1.51 22.80 3.55
CA ASP A 55 2.63 23.54 4.14
C ASP A 55 3.85 22.65 4.46
N THR A 56 3.93 21.45 3.90
CA THR A 56 5.01 20.49 4.19
C THR A 56 5.61 19.97 2.90
N LYS A 57 6.74 20.56 2.54
CA LYS A 57 7.60 20.11 1.44
C LYS A 57 8.72 19.25 1.99
N VAL A 58 9.00 18.15 1.31
CA VAL A 58 10.04 17.19 1.71
C VAL A 58 10.86 16.83 0.49
N ASP A 59 12.17 16.81 0.65
CA ASP A 59 13.09 16.32 -0.37
C ASP A 59 13.25 14.81 -0.21
N VAL A 60 13.00 14.08 -1.30
CA VAL A 60 13.08 12.63 -1.33
C VAL A 60 14.01 12.18 -2.45
N LYS A 61 14.73 11.08 -2.22
CA LYS A 61 15.63 10.46 -3.20
C LYS A 61 15.12 9.10 -3.65
N LYS A 62 15.19 8.83 -4.96
CA LYS A 62 14.83 7.53 -5.53
C LYS A 62 15.81 6.45 -5.09
N ILE A 63 15.29 5.25 -4.80
CA ILE A 63 16.10 4.06 -4.50
C ILE A 63 16.23 3.20 -5.74
N ASN A 64 17.43 3.15 -6.33
CA ASN A 64 17.65 2.48 -7.62
C ASN A 64 17.80 0.95 -7.53
N THR A 65 17.77 0.38 -6.32
CA THR A 65 17.86 -1.08 -6.13
C THR A 65 16.54 -1.82 -6.28
N TYR A 66 15.44 -1.07 -6.49
CA TYR A 66 14.11 -1.56 -6.85
C TYR A 66 13.75 -1.04 -8.26
N GLN A 67 12.95 -1.80 -9.01
CA GLN A 67 12.48 -1.37 -10.34
C GLN A 67 11.32 -0.38 -10.20
N GLU A 68 10.55 -0.53 -9.15
CA GLU A 68 9.41 0.28 -8.77
C GLU A 68 9.87 1.66 -8.26
N ASP A 69 8.98 2.63 -8.37
CA ASP A 69 9.21 3.97 -7.88
C ASP A 69 9.13 4.01 -6.36
N ILE A 70 10.30 3.90 -5.73
CA ILE A 70 10.48 3.99 -4.28
C ILE A 70 11.35 5.19 -3.95
N TYR A 71 10.86 6.07 -3.09
CA TYR A 71 11.56 7.26 -2.64
C TYR A 71 11.70 7.29 -1.12
N VAL A 72 12.81 7.81 -0.64
CA VAL A 72 13.09 7.96 0.81
C VAL A 72 13.45 9.41 1.09
N SER A 73 12.82 9.98 2.12
CA SER A 73 13.15 11.32 2.62
C SER A 73 14.60 11.41 3.08
N ASP A 74 15.23 12.55 2.83
CA ASP A 74 16.58 12.84 3.32
C ASP A 74 16.67 12.86 4.86
N ASN A 75 15.54 13.11 5.54
CA ASN A 75 15.44 13.08 7.00
C ASN A 75 15.26 11.67 7.59
N VAL A 76 15.27 10.63 6.73
CA VAL A 76 15.10 9.23 7.15
C VAL A 76 16.39 8.45 6.94
N ASP A 77 16.93 7.91 8.04
CA ASP A 77 17.94 6.86 7.99
C ASP A 77 17.27 5.48 8.12
N ILE A 78 16.94 4.89 6.96
CA ILE A 78 16.26 3.60 6.89
C ILE A 78 17.26 2.48 6.61
N LYS A 79 17.16 1.39 7.38
CA LYS A 79 17.96 0.17 7.14
C LYS A 79 17.46 -0.57 5.91
N PRO A 80 18.34 -1.18 5.09
CA PRO A 80 17.97 -2.03 3.95
C PRO A 80 16.86 -3.04 4.25
N ARG A 81 17.00 -3.74 5.39
CA ARG A 81 16.02 -4.71 5.88
C ARG A 81 14.65 -4.10 6.11
N THR A 82 14.58 -2.93 6.75
CA THR A 82 13.32 -2.23 7.04
C THR A 82 12.60 -1.85 5.75
N LEU A 83 13.34 -1.28 4.79
CA LEU A 83 12.78 -0.92 3.49
C LEU A 83 12.25 -2.15 2.74
N HIS A 84 13.02 -3.23 2.75
CA HIS A 84 12.64 -4.49 2.13
C HIS A 84 11.39 -5.10 2.78
N GLU A 85 11.29 -5.07 4.10
CA GLU A 85 10.11 -5.56 4.82
C GLU A 85 8.83 -4.76 4.44
N ILE A 86 8.92 -3.43 4.38
CA ILE A 86 7.80 -2.56 3.97
C ILE A 86 7.38 -2.85 2.52
N TYR A 87 8.35 -2.95 1.60
CA TYR A 87 8.10 -3.30 0.21
C TYR A 87 7.40 -4.65 0.08
N THR A 88 7.97 -5.69 0.70
CA THR A 88 7.45 -7.05 0.65
C THR A 88 6.04 -7.14 1.25
N ASN A 89 5.77 -6.45 2.36
CA ASN A 89 4.43 -6.41 2.95
C ASN A 89 3.42 -5.69 2.05
N THR A 90 3.82 -4.60 1.40
CA THR A 90 2.98 -3.87 0.43
C THR A 90 2.62 -4.78 -0.76
N VAL A 91 3.60 -5.47 -1.34
CA VAL A 91 3.36 -6.43 -2.44
C VAL A 91 2.46 -7.59 -1.99
N LYS A 92 2.67 -8.12 -0.78
CA LYS A 92 1.79 -9.17 -0.21
C LYS A 92 0.36 -8.66 -0.03
N ALA A 93 0.18 -7.42 0.41
CA ALA A 93 -1.13 -6.79 0.59
C ALA A 93 -1.86 -6.60 -0.76
N LEU A 94 -1.18 -6.08 -1.79
CA LEU A 94 -1.74 -5.97 -3.15
C LEU A 94 -2.24 -7.33 -3.66
N LYS A 95 -1.46 -8.39 -3.42
CA LYS A 95 -1.85 -9.77 -3.78
C LYS A 95 -3.07 -10.25 -2.98
N LYS A 96 -3.12 -10.02 -1.65
CA LYS A 96 -4.25 -10.44 -0.81
C LYS A 96 -5.54 -9.72 -1.21
N TRP A 97 -5.45 -8.46 -1.61
CA TRP A 97 -6.61 -7.64 -2.00
C TRP A 97 -6.97 -7.73 -3.48
N ASP A 98 -6.28 -8.59 -4.24
CA ASP A 98 -6.53 -8.79 -5.67
C ASP A 98 -6.51 -7.45 -6.43
N ILE A 99 -5.45 -6.67 -6.19
CA ILE A 99 -5.16 -5.42 -6.89
C ILE A 99 -4.16 -5.73 -8.01
N SER A 100 -4.43 -5.25 -9.22
CA SER A 100 -3.51 -5.45 -10.34
C SER A 100 -2.14 -4.84 -10.04
N LYS A 101 -1.08 -5.57 -10.40
CA LYS A 101 0.30 -5.09 -10.24
C LYS A 101 0.61 -3.86 -11.08
N ASP A 102 -0.08 -3.68 -12.22
CA ASP A 102 0.08 -2.49 -13.06
C ASP A 102 -0.40 -1.21 -12.36
N ARG A 103 -1.04 -1.36 -11.20
CA ARG A 103 -1.47 -0.27 -10.34
C ARG A 103 -0.54 -0.05 -9.16
N MET A 104 0.59 -0.76 -9.05
CA MET A 104 1.57 -0.60 -7.96
C MET A 104 1.77 0.89 -7.64
N PRO A 105 1.47 1.33 -6.40
CA PRO A 105 1.63 2.73 -6.04
C PRO A 105 3.11 3.08 -5.92
N GLU A 106 3.44 4.34 -6.18
CA GLU A 106 4.75 4.88 -5.78
C GLU A 106 4.84 4.81 -4.25
N ILE A 107 5.94 4.26 -3.72
CA ILE A 107 6.16 4.15 -2.28
C ILE A 107 7.07 5.28 -1.84
N ARG A 108 6.63 6.04 -0.82
CA ARG A 108 7.42 7.12 -0.21
C ARG A 108 7.64 6.85 1.27
N ILE A 109 8.89 6.76 1.68
CA ILE A 109 9.27 6.62 3.09
C ILE A 109 9.61 7.99 3.65
N LEU A 110 8.84 8.42 4.65
CA LEU A 110 8.99 9.72 5.31
C LEU A 110 9.29 9.54 6.80
N SER A 111 9.75 10.62 7.44
CA SER A 111 9.90 10.62 8.89
C SER A 111 8.53 10.74 9.57
N LYS A 112 8.47 10.35 10.85
CA LYS A 112 7.26 10.49 11.67
C LYS A 112 6.76 11.92 11.75
N ASP A 113 7.65 12.91 11.79
CA ASP A 113 7.30 14.32 11.91
C ASP A 113 6.74 14.88 10.59
N GLU A 114 7.25 14.39 9.46
CA GLU A 114 6.78 14.74 8.12
C GLU A 114 5.37 14.16 7.85
N LEU A 115 5.17 12.87 8.14
CA LEU A 115 3.91 12.19 7.80
C LEU A 115 2.83 12.39 8.88
N LYS A 116 3.19 12.44 10.17
CA LYS A 116 2.30 12.48 11.35
C LYS A 116 1.25 11.35 11.38
N ALA A 117 1.52 10.25 10.69
CA ALA A 117 0.73 9.03 10.65
C ALA A 117 1.68 7.84 10.40
N TYR A 118 1.20 6.61 10.59
CA TYR A 118 1.98 5.41 10.26
C TYR A 118 2.01 5.12 8.77
N GLY A 119 0.88 5.34 8.10
CA GLY A 119 0.72 5.20 6.66
C GLY A 119 -0.29 6.21 6.13
N LYS A 120 -0.29 6.41 4.82
CA LYS A 120 -1.33 7.15 4.09
C LYS A 120 -1.31 6.76 2.63
N TYR A 121 -2.43 6.31 2.09
CA TYR A 121 -2.63 6.21 0.64
C TYR A 121 -3.25 7.48 0.05
N ASP A 122 -2.69 7.95 -1.06
CA ASP A 122 -3.20 9.04 -1.88
C ASP A 122 -3.80 8.48 -3.17
N ALA A 123 -5.14 8.47 -3.22
CA ALA A 123 -5.90 7.98 -4.36
C ALA A 123 -5.84 8.90 -5.60
N VAL A 124 -5.44 10.16 -5.46
CA VAL A 124 -5.33 11.08 -6.60
C VAL A 124 -4.07 10.74 -7.40
N ASN A 125 -2.93 10.62 -6.71
CA ASN A 125 -1.63 10.43 -7.34
C ASN A 125 -1.19 8.96 -7.41
N ASN A 126 -1.94 8.04 -6.80
CA ASN A 126 -1.55 6.64 -6.62
C ASN A 126 -0.19 6.49 -5.90
N VAL A 127 -0.08 7.15 -4.75
CA VAL A 127 1.13 7.17 -3.92
C VAL A 127 0.78 6.64 -2.55
N VAL A 128 1.64 5.80 -1.97
CA VAL A 128 1.54 5.40 -0.56
C VAL A 128 2.73 5.91 0.22
N TYR A 129 2.44 6.49 1.38
CA TYR A 129 3.42 7.03 2.31
C TYR A 129 3.51 6.10 3.52
N TYR A 130 4.72 5.83 3.99
CA TYR A 130 4.97 5.08 5.21
C TYR A 130 6.08 5.72 6.04
N ILE A 131 6.08 5.42 7.34
CA ILE A 131 7.25 5.66 8.20
C ILE A 131 8.01 4.35 8.45
N PRO A 132 9.33 4.35 8.65
CA PRO A 132 10.12 3.14 8.88
C PRO A 132 9.64 2.29 10.08
N GLU A 133 9.07 2.92 11.09
CA GLU A 133 8.66 2.33 12.37
C GLU A 133 7.57 1.27 12.22
N ILE A 134 6.83 1.26 11.10
CA ILE A 134 5.77 0.26 10.86
C ILE A 134 6.33 -1.16 10.71
N ALA A 135 7.61 -1.30 10.37
CA ALA A 135 8.28 -2.60 10.34
C ALA A 135 8.58 -3.15 11.75
N ASN A 136 8.50 -2.31 12.78
CA ASN A 136 8.74 -2.70 14.16
C ASN A 136 7.44 -3.22 14.81
N LYS A 137 7.38 -4.53 15.03
CA LYS A 137 6.24 -5.21 15.67
C LYS A 137 5.90 -4.65 17.05
N ASP A 138 6.87 -4.10 17.78
CA ASP A 138 6.65 -3.58 19.13
C ASP A 138 5.90 -2.24 19.09
N ILE A 139 5.90 -1.56 17.94
CA ILE A 139 5.21 -0.28 17.71
C ILE A 139 3.81 -0.52 17.14
N VAL A 140 3.68 -1.39 16.15
CA VAL A 140 2.41 -1.63 15.43
C VAL A 140 1.63 -2.86 15.93
N GLY A 141 2.16 -3.59 16.91
CA GLY A 141 1.60 -4.83 17.46
C GLY A 141 1.72 -6.04 16.53
N GLN A 142 1.48 -5.87 15.23
CA GLN A 142 1.64 -6.91 14.23
C GLN A 142 2.24 -6.34 12.93
N LYS A 143 3.27 -7.00 12.40
CA LYS A 143 3.90 -6.60 11.13
C LYS A 143 2.89 -6.59 9.99
N GLY A 144 3.07 -5.67 9.04
CA GLY A 144 2.25 -5.60 7.84
C GLY A 144 0.84 -5.04 8.06
N VAL A 145 0.46 -4.58 9.26
CA VAL A 145 -0.90 -4.06 9.48
C VAL A 145 -1.12 -2.80 8.66
N THR A 146 -0.21 -1.82 8.77
CA THR A 146 -0.31 -0.55 8.06
C THR A 146 -0.33 -0.75 6.56
N GLU A 147 0.57 -1.58 6.02
CA GLU A 147 0.65 -1.82 4.59
C GLU A 147 -0.65 -2.47 4.05
N TYR A 148 -1.25 -3.38 4.80
CA TYR A 148 -2.53 -3.99 4.40
C TYR A 148 -3.70 -3.01 4.49
N HIS A 149 -3.70 -2.12 5.49
CA HIS A 149 -4.69 -1.06 5.64
C HIS A 149 -4.64 -0.08 4.47
N GLU A 150 -3.46 0.46 4.16
CA GLU A 150 -3.30 1.41 3.06
C GLU A 150 -3.61 0.78 1.70
N MET A 151 -3.23 -0.48 1.49
CA MET A 151 -3.62 -1.18 0.25
C MET A 151 -5.12 -1.50 0.20
N TRP A 152 -5.83 -1.54 1.33
CA TRP A 152 -7.29 -1.62 1.30
C TRP A 152 -7.92 -0.31 0.80
N HIS A 153 -7.40 0.85 1.21
CA HIS A 153 -7.80 2.13 0.63
C HIS A 153 -7.53 2.19 -0.87
N MET A 154 -6.43 1.59 -1.33
CA MET A 154 -6.19 1.42 -2.75
C MET A 154 -7.25 0.52 -3.41
N LYS A 155 -7.64 -0.61 -2.80
CA LYS A 155 -8.73 -1.47 -3.32
C LYS A 155 -10.05 -0.69 -3.45
N GLN A 156 -10.37 0.12 -2.45
CA GLN A 156 -11.54 1.01 -2.46
C GLN A 156 -11.48 1.98 -3.65
N ALA A 157 -10.33 2.62 -3.88
CA ALA A 157 -10.14 3.51 -5.02
C ALA A 157 -10.24 2.78 -6.37
N GLU A 158 -9.66 1.58 -6.51
CA GLU A 158 -9.75 0.76 -7.73
C GLU A 158 -11.20 0.32 -8.03
N LYS A 159 -12.02 0.05 -6.99
CA LYS A 159 -13.45 -0.23 -7.15
C LYS A 159 -14.23 0.96 -7.72
N PHE A 160 -13.82 2.18 -7.39
CA PHE A 160 -14.41 3.39 -7.97
C PHE A 160 -13.94 3.58 -9.41
N ARG A 161 -12.64 3.40 -9.68
CA ARG A 161 -12.07 3.48 -11.04
C ARG A 161 -12.72 2.47 -11.99
N SER A 162 -13.01 1.25 -11.54
CA SER A 162 -13.71 0.25 -12.36
C SER A 162 -15.16 0.62 -12.69
N LYS A 163 -15.76 1.54 -11.95
CA LYS A 163 -17.07 2.15 -12.22
C LYS A 163 -16.98 3.41 -13.09
N GLY A 164 -15.80 3.74 -13.62
CA GLY A 164 -15.58 4.90 -14.49
C GLY A 164 -15.23 6.20 -13.74
N TRP A 165 -14.96 6.15 -12.44
CA TRP A 165 -14.52 7.34 -11.72
C TRP A 165 -13.07 7.70 -12.05
N ASN A 166 -12.84 8.97 -12.36
CA ASN A 166 -11.50 9.57 -12.33
C ASN A 166 -11.35 10.38 -11.03
N ILE A 167 -10.52 9.91 -10.09
CA ILE A 167 -10.33 10.55 -8.79
C ILE A 167 -9.29 11.65 -8.93
N THR A 168 -9.70 12.91 -8.74
CA THR A 168 -8.84 14.10 -8.87
C THR A 168 -8.88 14.93 -7.58
N LYS A 169 -8.03 15.95 -7.50
CA LYS A 169 -8.02 16.86 -6.34
C LYS A 169 -9.34 17.63 -6.21
N GLU A 170 -9.93 17.99 -7.35
CA GLU A 170 -11.14 18.81 -7.45
C GLU A 170 -12.39 18.04 -6.98
N ASN A 171 -12.48 16.75 -7.28
CA ASN A 171 -13.62 15.91 -6.89
C ASN A 171 -13.35 15.05 -5.65
N TYR A 172 -12.19 15.18 -4.99
CA TYR A 172 -11.78 14.30 -3.90
C TYR A 172 -12.80 14.25 -2.75
N SER A 173 -13.38 15.40 -2.38
CA SER A 173 -14.41 15.45 -1.34
C SER A 173 -15.69 14.71 -1.73
N GLU A 174 -16.06 14.74 -3.00
CA GLU A 174 -17.19 13.96 -3.53
C GLU A 174 -16.87 12.46 -3.55
N TYR A 175 -15.67 12.09 -4.01
CA TYR A 175 -15.19 10.71 -3.95
C TYR A 175 -15.26 10.15 -2.52
N ILE A 176 -14.73 10.87 -1.52
CA ILE A 176 -14.77 10.44 -0.11
C ILE A 176 -16.19 10.28 0.42
N ARG A 177 -17.11 11.17 0.03
CA ARG A 177 -18.53 11.09 0.41
C ARG A 177 -19.19 9.83 -0.16
N GLU A 178 -19.00 9.57 -1.45
CA GLU A 178 -19.57 8.37 -2.08
C GLU A 178 -18.91 7.09 -1.57
N LEU A 179 -17.59 7.10 -1.33
CA LEU A 179 -16.88 5.99 -0.71
C LEU A 179 -17.48 5.65 0.64
N ASN A 180 -17.67 6.65 1.51
CA ASN A 180 -18.23 6.43 2.85
C ASN A 180 -19.66 5.88 2.81
N LYS A 181 -20.48 6.28 1.83
CA LYS A 181 -21.82 5.69 1.63
C LYS A 181 -21.73 4.22 1.25
N GLU A 182 -20.80 3.84 0.36
CA GLU A 182 -20.60 2.43 0.00
C GLU A 182 -20.06 1.61 1.16
N CYS A 183 -19.03 2.11 1.85
CA CYS A 183 -18.46 1.43 3.02
C CYS A 183 -19.50 1.27 4.13
N LYS A 184 -20.37 2.27 4.36
CA LYS A 184 -21.47 2.15 5.33
C LYS A 184 -22.38 0.96 5.02
N LYS A 185 -22.77 0.81 3.74
CA LYS A 185 -23.59 -0.34 3.30
C LYS A 185 -22.85 -1.66 3.53
N THR A 186 -21.55 -1.72 3.24
CA THR A 186 -20.75 -2.93 3.48
C THR A 186 -20.71 -3.28 4.97
N ILE A 187 -20.36 -2.33 5.84
CA ILE A 187 -20.22 -2.60 7.27
C ILE A 187 -21.57 -2.96 7.91
N ASP A 188 -22.68 -2.36 7.46
CA ASP A 188 -24.03 -2.70 7.91
C ASP A 188 -24.41 -4.12 7.51
N ALA A 189 -24.10 -4.52 6.28
CA ALA A 189 -24.31 -5.90 5.81
C ALA A 189 -23.46 -6.93 6.57
N LEU A 190 -22.30 -6.51 7.11
CA LEU A 190 -21.46 -7.30 8.00
C LEU A 190 -21.97 -7.32 9.46
N GLY A 191 -23.07 -6.62 9.75
CA GLY A 191 -23.63 -6.49 11.10
C GLY A 191 -22.80 -5.60 12.02
N ILE A 192 -21.88 -4.79 11.49
CA ILE A 192 -21.06 -3.85 12.26
C ILE A 192 -21.90 -2.61 12.57
N ASN A 193 -21.99 -2.25 13.84
CA ASN A 193 -22.78 -1.12 14.32
C ASN A 193 -22.09 -0.44 15.53
N GLU A 194 -22.69 0.63 16.03
CA GLU A 194 -22.16 1.43 17.14
C GLU A 194 -21.85 0.63 18.42
N TYR A 195 -22.55 -0.48 18.65
CA TYR A 195 -22.38 -1.32 19.84
C TYR A 195 -21.22 -2.31 19.72
N ASN A 196 -20.89 -2.75 18.50
CA ASN A 196 -19.89 -3.79 18.28
C ASN A 196 -18.64 -3.33 17.52
N VAL A 197 -18.64 -2.15 16.90
CA VAL A 197 -17.50 -1.64 16.11
C VAL A 197 -16.23 -1.52 16.95
N GLY A 198 -16.35 -1.24 18.25
CA GLY A 198 -15.22 -1.24 19.18
C GLY A 198 -14.55 -2.59 19.40
N LYS A 199 -15.17 -3.70 18.98
CA LYS A 199 -14.53 -5.03 18.98
C LYS A 199 -13.49 -5.18 17.86
N ILE A 200 -13.51 -4.29 16.85
CA ILE A 200 -12.50 -4.25 15.79
C ILE A 200 -11.24 -3.57 16.31
N SER A 201 -11.37 -2.31 16.71
CA SER A 201 -10.34 -1.52 17.37
C SER A 201 -10.93 -0.23 17.97
N ASP A 202 -10.21 0.40 18.90
CA ASP A 202 -10.57 1.73 19.40
C ASP A 202 -10.55 2.79 18.29
N TYR A 203 -9.67 2.62 17.30
CA TYR A 203 -9.58 3.49 16.14
C TYR A 203 -10.85 3.36 15.27
N ALA A 204 -11.27 2.13 14.94
CA ALA A 204 -12.50 1.88 14.21
C ALA A 204 -13.72 2.48 14.91
N LYS A 205 -13.81 2.37 16.25
CA LYS A 205 -14.88 3.01 17.03
C LYS A 205 -14.89 4.53 16.84
N LYS A 206 -13.75 5.20 16.97
CA LYS A 206 -13.64 6.65 16.76
C LYS A 206 -14.05 7.05 15.35
N MET A 207 -13.59 6.29 14.34
CA MET A 207 -13.91 6.56 12.94
C MET A 207 -15.38 6.36 12.60
N TYR A 208 -16.03 5.36 13.20
CA TYR A 208 -17.47 5.15 13.04
C TYR A 208 -18.29 6.38 13.47
N PHE A 209 -18.00 6.94 14.65
CA PHE A 209 -18.68 8.15 15.15
C PHE A 209 -18.28 9.43 14.41
N ALA A 210 -17.12 9.44 13.75
CA ALA A 210 -16.71 10.51 12.84
C ALA A 210 -17.29 10.36 11.41
N ASN A 211 -18.15 9.36 11.17
CA ASN A 211 -18.69 9.02 9.85
C ASN A 211 -17.61 8.70 8.79
N ARG A 212 -16.44 8.22 9.24
CA ARG A 212 -15.31 7.72 8.42
C ARG A 212 -15.41 6.21 8.28
N TYR A 213 -16.49 5.75 7.65
CA TYR A 213 -16.75 4.34 7.39
C TYR A 213 -15.73 3.69 6.45
N ASP A 214 -15.04 4.48 5.61
CA ASP A 214 -13.90 4.03 4.80
C ASP A 214 -12.78 3.44 5.66
N GLU A 215 -12.47 4.10 6.79
CA GLU A 215 -11.47 3.66 7.77
C GLU A 215 -11.97 2.45 8.58
N VAL A 216 -13.26 2.42 8.94
CA VAL A 216 -13.85 1.29 9.67
C VAL A 216 -13.78 0.01 8.83
N GLU A 217 -14.12 0.10 7.54
CA GLU A 217 -14.01 -1.02 6.62
C GLU A 217 -12.55 -1.48 6.45
N ALA A 218 -11.61 -0.53 6.29
CA ALA A 218 -10.18 -0.83 6.16
C ALA A 218 -9.62 -1.54 7.41
N GLU A 219 -9.97 -1.06 8.60
CA GLU A 219 -9.60 -1.70 9.88
C GLU A 219 -10.17 -3.11 10.00
N TYR A 220 -11.46 -3.28 9.69
CA TYR A 220 -12.10 -4.60 9.73
C TYR A 220 -11.40 -5.59 8.80
N MET A 221 -11.15 -5.18 7.56
CA MET A 221 -10.51 -6.05 6.57
C MET A 221 -9.08 -6.42 6.99
N THR A 222 -8.35 -5.46 7.55
CA THR A 222 -6.95 -5.64 7.95
C THR A 222 -6.79 -6.47 9.22
N LEU A 223 -7.61 -6.24 10.25
CA LEU A 223 -7.44 -6.88 11.56
C LEU A 223 -8.21 -8.19 11.69
N ILE A 224 -9.36 -8.30 11.03
CA ILE A 224 -10.25 -9.46 11.12
C ILE A 224 -10.07 -10.37 9.91
N LYS A 225 -10.29 -9.85 8.69
CA LYS A 225 -10.29 -10.68 7.47
C LYS A 225 -8.90 -11.08 7.00
N ARG A 226 -7.84 -10.37 7.36
CA ARG A 226 -6.47 -10.81 7.05
C ARG A 226 -6.09 -12.13 7.74
N LYS A 227 -6.64 -12.39 8.93
CA LYS A 227 -6.36 -13.59 9.74
C LYS A 227 -7.14 -14.83 9.27
N GLY A 228 -8.16 -14.64 8.43
CA GLY A 228 -8.92 -15.70 7.76
C GLY A 228 -8.49 -15.90 6.31
#